data_AF-A0A7W1QAG9-F1
#
_entry.id   AF-A0A7W1QAG9-F1
#
_cell.length_a   1.000
_cell.length_b   1.000
_cell.length_c   1.000
_cell.angle_alpha   90.00
_cell.angle_beta   90.00
_cell.angle_gamma   90.00
#
_symmetry.space_group_name_H-M   'P 1'
#
loop_
_entity.id
_entity.type
_entity.pdbx_description
1 polymer ?
#
loop_
_entity_poly.entity_id
_entity_poly.type
_entity_poly.pdbx_seq_one_letter_code
_entity_poly.pdbx_strand_id
1 'polypeptide(L)'
;GRLFFFDDDATPKQVIVSVKAGKVSVPQVRDLVGVLDREKAQIGVLISFNEPTAPMRSEAASAGFYTSGMFGDFARLQLLTVAELLDGKTVQMPNSGGPQGMAVALPPTPEEVHPDQLTLG
;
A
#
# COMPACT_ATOMS: atom_id res chain seq x y z
N GLY A 1 8.17 -0.53 -4.50
CA GLY A 1 7.58 -1.88 -4.56
C GLY A 1 6.08 -1.78 -4.64
N ARG A 2 5.39 -2.89 -4.89
CA ARG A 2 3.92 -2.98 -4.89
C ARG A 2 3.46 -4.16 -4.04
N LEU A 3 2.33 -4.01 -3.38
CA LEU A 3 1.57 -5.09 -2.75
C LEU A 3 0.16 -5.09 -3.36
N PHE A 4 -0.51 -6.24 -3.35
CA PHE A 4 -1.89 -6.36 -3.83
C PHE A 4 -2.78 -6.91 -2.73
N PHE A 5 -4.02 -6.48 -2.71
CA PHE A 5 -5.03 -6.94 -1.77
C PHE A 5 -6.40 -7.02 -2.46
N PHE A 6 -7.30 -7.78 -1.85
CA PHE A 6 -8.71 -7.85 -2.21
C PHE A 6 -9.51 -7.28 -1.05
N ASP A 7 -10.56 -6.54 -1.36
CA ASP A 7 -11.39 -5.90 -0.35
C ASP A 7 -12.80 -6.51 -0.39
N ASP A 8 -13.56 -6.16 -1.41
CA ASP A 8 -14.98 -6.44 -1.57
C ASP A 8 -15.33 -6.95 -2.98
N ASP A 9 -14.46 -6.74 -3.95
CA ASP A 9 -14.58 -7.23 -5.32
C ASP A 9 -13.47 -8.22 -5.70
N ALA A 10 -13.73 -9.00 -6.76
CA ALA A 10 -12.73 -9.91 -7.35
C ALA A 10 -11.58 -9.16 -8.07
N THR A 11 -11.56 -7.83 -7.99
CA THR A 11 -10.55 -6.99 -8.64
C THR A 11 -9.40 -6.74 -7.66
N PRO A 12 -8.15 -7.08 -8.04
CA PRO A 12 -7.02 -6.80 -7.17
C PRO A 12 -6.79 -5.28 -7.06
N LYS A 13 -6.76 -4.80 -5.83
CA LYS A 13 -6.38 -3.44 -5.44
C LYS A 13 -4.90 -3.42 -5.11
N GLN A 14 -4.27 -2.25 -5.19
CA GLN A 14 -2.81 -2.14 -5.06
C GLN A 14 -2.38 -1.13 -4.01
N VAL A 15 -1.27 -1.46 -3.35
CA VAL A 15 -0.49 -0.58 -2.48
C VAL A 15 0.84 -0.28 -3.14
N ILE A 16 1.20 1.00 -3.22
CA ILE A 16 2.51 1.42 -3.70
C ILE A 16 3.41 1.76 -2.52
N VAL A 17 4.58 1.12 -2.46
CA VAL A 17 5.55 1.28 -1.37
C VAL A 17 6.80 2.01 -1.88
N SER A 18 7.17 3.08 -1.19
CA SER A 18 8.37 3.89 -1.46
C SER A 18 9.28 3.89 -0.23
N VAL A 19 10.49 3.35 -0.35
CA VAL A 19 11.46 3.30 0.75
C VAL A 19 12.52 4.38 0.53
N LYS A 20 12.86 5.13 1.57
CA LYS A 20 13.84 6.23 1.52
C LYS A 20 14.86 6.08 2.65
N ALA A 21 16.13 5.93 2.28
CA ALA A 21 17.25 5.72 3.21
C ALA A 21 17.85 7.03 3.78
N GLY A 22 17.38 8.20 3.35
CA GLY A 22 17.94 9.51 3.73
C GLY A 22 16.92 10.46 4.35
N LYS A 23 17.23 11.76 4.34
CA LYS A 23 16.27 12.80 4.75
C LYS A 23 15.07 12.76 3.81
N VAL A 24 13.93 12.47 4.40
CA VAL A 24 12.63 12.55 3.73
C VAL A 24 12.11 13.98 3.78
N SER A 25 11.38 14.38 2.75
CA SER A 25 10.85 15.74 2.63
C SER A 25 9.43 15.74 2.07
N VAL A 26 8.71 16.85 2.28
CA VAL A 26 7.34 17.04 1.79
C VAL A 26 7.19 16.81 0.27
N PRO A 27 8.13 17.27 -0.60
CA PRO A 27 8.06 16.95 -2.02
C PRO A 27 7.97 15.45 -2.32
N GLN A 28 8.70 14.60 -1.59
CA GLN A 28 8.65 13.16 -1.81
C GLN A 28 7.29 12.54 -1.42
N VAL A 29 6.61 13.15 -0.44
CA VAL A 29 5.24 12.77 -0.06
C VAL A 29 4.28 13.14 -1.20
N ARG A 30 4.38 14.36 -1.74
CA ARG A 30 3.58 14.83 -2.89
C ARG A 30 3.80 14.01 -4.15
N ASP A 31 5.05 13.70 -4.45
CA ASP A 31 5.41 12.88 -5.60
C ASP A 31 4.76 11.50 -5.50
N LEU A 32 4.75 10.91 -4.30
CA LEU A 32 4.08 9.63 -4.08
C LEU A 32 2.57 9.75 -4.25
N VAL A 33 1.93 10.80 -3.75
CA VAL A 33 0.49 11.06 -4.00
C VAL A 33 0.20 11.12 -5.51
N GLY A 34 1.01 11.85 -6.27
CA GLY A 34 0.88 11.92 -7.73
C GLY A 34 1.04 10.55 -8.41
N VAL A 35 1.91 9.68 -7.89
CA VAL A 35 2.03 8.29 -8.35
C VAL A 35 0.77 7.50 -8.03
N LEU A 36 0.17 7.64 -6.84
CA LEU A 36 -1.08 6.95 -6.51
C LEU A 36 -2.21 7.32 -7.48
N ASP A 37 -2.35 8.61 -7.79
CA ASP A 37 -3.38 9.10 -8.70
C ASP A 37 -3.17 8.62 -10.15
N ARG A 38 -1.90 8.58 -10.59
CA ARG A 38 -1.51 8.13 -11.92
C ARG A 38 -1.73 6.64 -12.10
N GLU A 39 -1.31 5.84 -11.12
CA GLU A 39 -1.36 4.37 -11.18
C GLU A 39 -2.72 3.83 -10.72
N LYS A 40 -3.63 4.68 -10.23
CA LYS A 40 -4.91 4.29 -9.62
C LYS A 40 -4.73 3.35 -8.42
N ALA A 41 -3.70 3.62 -7.61
CA ALA A 41 -3.44 2.88 -6.39
C ALA A 41 -4.30 3.40 -5.24
N GLN A 42 -4.80 2.47 -4.44
CA GLN A 42 -5.70 2.74 -3.33
C GLN A 42 -4.94 3.27 -2.12
N ILE A 43 -3.75 2.73 -1.87
CA ILE A 43 -2.93 3.09 -0.70
C ILE A 43 -1.48 3.31 -1.13
N GLY A 44 -0.86 4.33 -0.55
CA GLY A 44 0.58 4.57 -0.63
C GLY A 44 1.24 4.44 0.73
N VAL A 45 2.45 3.90 0.75
CA VAL A 45 3.27 3.78 1.95
C VAL A 45 4.63 4.37 1.68
N LEU A 46 4.99 5.40 2.44
CA LEU A 46 6.36 5.90 2.48
C LEU A 46 7.04 5.35 3.73
N ILE A 47 8.10 4.58 3.53
CA ILE A 47 8.92 4.03 4.61
C ILE A 47 10.21 4.84 4.70
N SER A 48 10.49 5.39 5.88
CA SER A 48 11.68 6.19 6.15
C SER A 48 12.50 5.65 7.32
N PHE A 49 13.78 5.99 7.37
CA PHE A 49 14.62 5.70 8.54
C PHE A 49 14.36 6.66 9.69
N ASN A 50 14.09 7.93 9.37
CA ASN A 50 13.82 8.98 10.36
C ASN A 50 12.31 9.24 10.47
N GLU A 51 11.91 9.80 11.60
CA GLU A 51 10.52 10.22 11.80
C GLU A 51 10.06 11.24 10.75
N PRO A 52 8.84 11.09 10.22
CA PRO A 52 8.23 12.12 9.40
C PRO A 52 8.09 13.43 10.17
N THR A 53 8.19 14.56 9.48
CA THR A 53 7.94 15.87 10.09
C THR A 53 6.44 16.18 10.14
N ALA A 54 6.02 17.15 10.95
CA ALA A 54 4.61 17.57 11.00
C ALA A 54 4.07 18.03 9.64
N PRO A 55 4.80 18.82 8.82
CA PRO A 55 4.39 19.15 7.45
C PRO A 55 4.16 17.91 6.57
N MET A 56 5.00 16.88 6.71
CA MET A 56 4.83 15.63 5.95
C MET A 56 3.56 14.89 6.36
N ARG A 57 3.29 14.81 7.67
CA ARG A 57 2.04 14.20 8.17
C ARG A 57 0.81 14.95 7.69
N SER A 58 0.86 16.28 7.69
CA SER A 58 -0.23 17.10 7.15
C SER A 58 -0.44 16.85 5.66
N GLU A 59 0.65 16.78 4.88
CA GLU A 59 0.56 16.50 3.44
C GLU A 59 -0.02 15.11 3.17
N ALA A 60 0.39 14.09 3.94
CA ALA A 60 -0.16 12.75 3.83
C ALA A 60 -1.65 12.70 4.20
N ALA A 61 -2.06 13.41 5.25
CA ALA A 61 -3.46 13.49 5.65
C ALA A 61 -4.33 14.17 4.58
N SER A 62 -3.80 15.18 3.87
CA SER A 62 -4.50 15.85 2.76
C SER A 62 -4.77 14.93 1.57
N ALA A 63 -4.05 13.80 1.45
CA ALA A 63 -4.35 12.80 0.43
C ALA A 63 -5.68 12.05 0.67
N GLY A 64 -6.26 12.18 1.87
CA GLY A 64 -7.56 11.62 2.23
C GLY A 64 -7.50 10.14 2.60
N PHE A 65 -8.63 9.46 2.42
CA PHE A 65 -8.83 8.07 2.83
C PHE A 65 -9.24 7.21 1.66
N TYR A 66 -8.86 5.94 1.73
CA TYR A 66 -9.47 4.86 0.99
C TYR A 66 -10.57 4.25 1.86
N THR A 67 -11.81 4.27 1.39
CA THR A 67 -12.97 3.70 2.10
C THR A 67 -13.25 2.31 1.58
N SER A 68 -13.10 1.31 2.44
CA SER A 68 -13.59 -0.05 2.21
C SER A 68 -15.06 -0.13 2.62
N GLY A 69 -15.88 -0.78 1.79
CA GLY A 69 -17.27 -1.07 2.14
C GLY A 69 -17.43 -2.00 3.34
N MET A 70 -16.40 -2.80 3.65
CA MET A 70 -16.46 -3.85 4.67
C MET A 70 -15.61 -3.55 5.91
N PHE A 71 -14.47 -2.87 5.73
CA PHE A 71 -13.45 -2.67 6.78
C PHE A 71 -13.26 -1.21 7.21
N GLY A 72 -14.01 -0.27 6.62
CA GLY A 72 -13.98 1.15 6.98
C GLY A 72 -12.87 1.94 6.28
N ASP A 73 -12.48 3.06 6.88
CA ASP A 73 -11.57 4.03 6.26
C ASP A 73 -10.10 3.76 6.61
N PHE A 74 -9.26 3.80 5.57
CA PHE A 74 -7.81 3.64 5.67
C PHE A 74 -7.13 4.90 5.14
N ALA A 75 -6.08 5.38 5.82
CA ALA A 75 -5.31 6.51 5.33
C ALA A 75 -4.76 6.20 3.94
N ARG A 76 -5.09 7.05 2.95
CA ARG A 76 -4.66 6.86 1.56
C ARG A 76 -3.15 6.93 1.42
N LEU A 77 -2.50 7.72 2.27
CA LEU A 77 -1.05 7.78 2.36
C LEU A 77 -0.59 7.56 3.80
N GLN A 78 0.24 6.53 3.99
CA GLN A 78 0.78 6.14 5.29
C GLN A 78 2.28 6.44 5.32
N LEU A 79 2.71 7.03 6.43
CA LEU A 79 4.12 7.28 6.70
C LEU A 79 4.55 6.34 7.83
N LEU A 80 5.50 5.46 7.54
CA LEU A 80 6.02 4.48 8.49
C LEU A 80 7.52 4.64 8.61
N THR A 81 8.05 4.37 9.79
CA THR A 81 9.50 4.25 9.96
C THR A 81 9.95 2.79 9.94
N VAL A 82 11.21 2.56 9.59
CA VAL A 82 11.82 1.23 9.71
C VAL A 82 11.75 0.74 11.16
N ALA A 83 11.95 1.62 12.15
CA ALA A 83 11.84 1.27 13.57
C ALA A 83 10.43 0.78 13.92
N GLU A 84 9.38 1.49 13.50
CA GLU A 84 8.00 1.08 13.73
C GLU A 84 7.68 -0.28 13.09
N LEU A 85 8.20 -0.55 11.88
CA LEU A 85 8.00 -1.85 11.22
C LEU A 85 8.67 -2.99 12.00
N LEU A 86 9.87 -2.74 12.54
CA LEU A 86 10.58 -3.71 13.39
C LEU A 86 9.88 -3.92 14.75
N ASP A 87 9.19 -2.90 15.24
CA ASP A 87 8.32 -2.97 16.43
C ASP A 87 6.96 -3.64 16.15
N GLY A 88 6.75 -4.14 14.93
CA GLY A 88 5.56 -4.92 14.55
C GLY A 88 4.41 -4.09 13.97
N LYS A 89 4.60 -2.78 13.74
CA LYS A 89 3.63 -1.98 13.00
C LYS A 89 3.57 -2.49 11.56
N THR A 90 2.36 -2.59 11.02
CA THR A 90 2.14 -3.02 9.63
C THR A 90 1.44 -1.95 8.81
N VAL A 91 1.55 -2.09 7.48
CA VAL A 91 0.74 -1.31 6.54
C VAL A 91 -0.73 -1.60 6.81
N GLN A 92 -1.52 -0.54 6.96
CA GLN A 92 -2.97 -0.66 7.18
C GLN A 92 -3.68 -0.78 5.84
N MET A 93 -4.30 -1.92 5.54
CA MET A 93 -5.08 -2.12 4.32
C MET A 93 -6.20 -3.15 4.55
N PRO A 94 -7.27 -3.12 3.74
CA PRO A 94 -8.29 -4.18 3.77
C PRO A 94 -7.66 -5.56 3.56
N ASN A 95 -8.15 -6.55 4.29
CA ASN A 95 -7.66 -7.92 4.31
C ASN A 95 -6.24 -8.15 4.87
N SER A 96 -5.50 -7.11 5.29
CA SER A 96 -4.50 -7.33 6.34
C SER A 96 -5.28 -7.50 7.64
N GLY A 97 -5.29 -8.71 8.22
CA GLY A 97 -5.98 -8.98 9.48
C GLY A 97 -5.72 -7.82 10.44
N GLY A 98 -6.80 -7.24 11.01
CA GLY A 98 -6.68 -6.08 11.89
C GLY A 98 -5.65 -6.31 13.00
N PRO A 99 -5.33 -5.29 13.81
CA PRO A 99 -4.03 -4.68 14.13
C PRO A 99 -2.75 -5.56 14.28
N GLN A 100 -2.75 -6.85 13.96
CA GLN A 100 -1.62 -7.75 14.10
C GLN A 100 -1.65 -8.79 12.96
N GLY A 101 -0.73 -8.60 12.01
CA GLY A 101 -0.28 -9.67 11.11
C GLY A 101 -0.75 -9.54 9.67
N MET A 102 0.21 -9.36 8.76
CA MET A 102 0.20 -10.11 7.52
C MET A 102 1.61 -10.48 7.06
N ALA A 103 1.76 -11.79 6.81
CA ALA A 103 2.78 -12.30 5.91
C ALA A 103 2.60 -11.65 4.54
N VAL A 104 3.72 -11.25 3.95
CA VAL A 104 3.78 -10.73 2.59
C VAL A 104 3.27 -11.81 1.64
N ALA A 105 2.07 -11.63 1.07
CA ALA A 105 1.68 -12.38 -0.11
C ALA A 105 2.63 -11.98 -1.23
N LEU A 106 3.46 -12.93 -1.69
CA LEU A 106 4.21 -12.81 -2.93
C LEU A 106 3.25 -12.44 -4.07
N PRO A 107 3.69 -11.69 -5.09
CA PRO A 107 2.85 -11.48 -6.28
C PRO A 107 2.35 -12.86 -6.75
N PRO A 108 1.08 -12.97 -7.21
CA PRO A 108 0.63 -14.23 -7.79
C PRO A 108 1.65 -14.61 -8.85
N THR A 109 2.22 -15.81 -8.72
CA THR A 109 3.03 -16.40 -9.77
C THR A 109 2.21 -16.32 -11.06
N PRO A 110 2.74 -15.76 -12.16
CA PRO A 110 2.06 -15.84 -13.44
C PRO A 110 2.07 -17.31 -13.92
N GLU A 111 1.11 -18.11 -13.46
CA GLU A 111 0.64 -19.41 -13.99
C GLU A 111 -0.30 -20.03 -12.93
N GLU A 112 -1.53 -20.44 -13.24
CA GLU A 112 -1.88 -21.45 -14.24
C GLU A 112 -2.91 -20.95 -15.27
N VAL A 113 -2.53 -20.95 -16.55
CA VAL A 113 -3.50 -21.20 -17.61
C VAL A 113 -3.90 -22.67 -17.49
N HIS A 114 -5.17 -22.93 -17.21
CA HIS A 114 -5.70 -24.30 -17.11
C HIS A 114 -5.40 -25.08 -18.41
N PRO A 115 -4.93 -26.34 -18.35
CA PRO A 115 -4.56 -27.13 -19.53
C PRO A 115 -5.74 -27.44 -20.48
N ASP A 116 -6.97 -27.08 -20.12
CA ASP A 116 -8.18 -27.36 -20.92
C ASP A 116 -8.45 -26.35 -22.04
N GLN A 117 -7.57 -25.36 -22.24
CA GLN A 117 -7.65 -24.44 -23.39
C GLN A 117 -6.92 -24.98 -24.64
N LEU A 118 -6.46 -26.24 -24.63
CA LEU A 118 -5.94 -26.96 -25.80
C LEU A 118 -6.91 -28.07 -26.26
N THR A 119 -8.17 -27.73 -26.52
CA THR A 119 -8.99 -28.54 -27.42
C THR A 119 -9.09 -27.84 -28.76
N LEU A 120 -8.49 -28.49 -29.76
CA LEU A 120 -8.58 -28.16 -31.18
C LEU A 120 -10.01 -27.79 -31.60
N GLY A 121 -10.09 -26.68 -32.32
CA GLY A 121 -11.13 -26.36 -33.29
C GLY A 121 -10.50 -25.56 -34.42
#